data_AF-A0A2H3CDA3-F1
#
_entry.id   AF-A0A2H3CDA3-F1
#
_cell.length_a   1.000
_cell.length_b   1.000
_cell.length_c   1.000
_cell.angle_alpha   90.00
_cell.angle_beta   90.00
_cell.angle_gamma   90.00
#
_symmetry.space_group_name_H-M   'P 1'
#
loop_
_entity.id
_entity.type
_entity.pdbx_description
1 polymer ?
#
loop_
_entity_poly.entity_id
_entity_poly.type
_entity_poly.pdbx_seq_one_letter_code
_entity_poly.pdbx_strand_id
1 'polypeptide(L)'
;MIPHFGEYIAFKLNPVASLESLKDAEVAKACEALETKTYVACVTYLLCLPVPGVEYIQVAMTLLSQGLSPGQPDRFILPDMAVAVLPNTSNPLSRAPLNPTEPLPWPDCFHPTQATTRCRIR
;
A
#
# COMPACT_ATOMS: atom_id res chain seq x y z
N MET A 1 6.12 0.40 -15.79
CA MET A 1 6.66 -0.90 -15.35
C MET A 1 5.53 -1.63 -14.65
N ILE A 2 5.30 -2.92 -14.92
CA ILE A 2 4.22 -3.69 -14.29
C ILE A 2 4.82 -4.42 -13.09
N PRO A 3 4.32 -4.20 -11.86
CA PRO A 3 4.89 -4.85 -10.69
C PRO A 3 4.49 -6.32 -10.61
N HIS A 4 5.36 -7.13 -10.01
CA HIS A 4 5.17 -8.56 -9.86
C HIS A 4 4.61 -8.90 -8.47
N PHE A 5 4.08 -10.12 -8.34
CA PHE A 5 3.72 -10.67 -7.05
C PHE A 5 4.92 -10.66 -6.09
N GLY A 6 4.73 -10.13 -4.88
CA GLY A 6 5.76 -10.02 -3.85
C GLY A 6 6.67 -8.80 -3.98
N GLU A 7 6.50 -7.99 -5.03
CA GLU A 7 7.32 -6.80 -5.27
C GLU A 7 6.89 -5.66 -4.34
N TYR A 8 7.87 -5.03 -3.69
CA TYR A 8 7.64 -3.81 -2.93
C TYR A 8 7.72 -2.60 -3.85
N ILE A 9 6.69 -1.76 -3.80
CA ILE A 9 6.61 -0.55 -4.60
C ILE A 9 6.41 0.67 -3.72
N ALA A 10 7.09 1.77 -4.05
CA ALA A 10 6.81 3.09 -3.52
C ALA A 10 5.93 3.86 -4.52
N PHE A 11 4.81 4.42 -4.07
CA PHE A 11 3.89 5.13 -4.95
C PHE A 11 3.27 6.35 -4.27
N LYS A 12 2.76 7.27 -5.09
CA LYS A 12 1.94 8.40 -4.66
C LYS A 12 0.56 8.29 -5.28
N LEU A 13 -0.46 8.66 -4.52
CA LEU A 13 -1.81 8.75 -5.04
C LEU A 13 -1.93 9.98 -5.97
N ASN A 14 -2.64 9.83 -7.07
CA ASN A 14 -3.03 10.97 -7.91
C ASN A 14 -4.53 11.23 -7.70
N PRO A 15 -4.91 12.12 -6.76
CA PRO A 15 -6.32 12.36 -6.42
C PRO A 15 -7.09 12.94 -7.61
N VAL A 16 -6.47 13.81 -8.42
CA VAL A 16 -7.09 14.41 -9.60
C VAL A 16 -7.49 13.33 -10.60
N ALA A 17 -6.56 12.47 -11.02
CA ALA A 17 -6.87 11.37 -11.95
C ALA A 17 -7.82 10.32 -11.34
N SER A 18 -7.80 10.14 -10.02
CA SER A 18 -8.66 9.18 -9.34
C SER A 18 -10.12 9.63 -9.30
N LEU A 19 -10.37 10.94 -9.22
CA LEU A 19 -11.69 11.53 -9.04
C LEU A 19 -12.19 12.33 -10.25
N GLU A 20 -11.41 12.41 -11.32
CA GLU A 20 -11.77 13.09 -12.58
C GLU A 20 -13.14 12.67 -13.12
N SER A 21 -13.49 11.38 -12.99
CA SER A 21 -14.77 10.85 -13.49
C SER A 21 -16.00 11.43 -12.80
N LEU A 22 -15.86 12.05 -11.63
CA LEU A 22 -16.96 12.71 -10.92
C LEU A 22 -17.40 14.01 -11.61
N LYS A 23 -16.54 14.61 -12.44
CA LYS A 23 -16.81 15.86 -13.19
C LYS A 23 -17.34 17.00 -12.31
N ASP A 24 -16.78 17.10 -11.11
CA ASP A 24 -17.16 18.09 -10.11
C ASP A 24 -16.00 19.09 -9.89
N ALA A 25 -16.29 20.38 -10.07
CA ALA A 25 -15.30 21.45 -9.98
C ALA A 25 -14.81 21.69 -8.55
N GLU A 26 -15.66 21.48 -7.53
CA GLU A 26 -15.25 21.60 -6.13
C GLU A 26 -14.31 20.46 -5.75
N VAL A 27 -14.64 19.24 -6.19
CA VAL A 27 -13.79 18.06 -5.97
C VAL A 27 -12.45 18.22 -6.68
N ALA A 28 -12.43 18.68 -7.93
CA ALA A 28 -11.19 18.92 -8.67
C ALA A 28 -10.27 19.90 -7.94
N LYS A 29 -10.82 21.03 -7.48
CA LYS A 29 -10.07 22.05 -6.72
C LYS A 29 -9.54 21.50 -5.39
N ALA A 30 -10.34 20.69 -4.68
CA ALA A 30 -9.91 20.05 -3.45
C ALA A 30 -8.80 19.00 -3.71
N CYS A 31 -8.85 18.28 -4.82
CA CYS A 31 -7.82 17.32 -5.21
C CYS A 31 -6.48 18.01 -5.52
N GLU A 32 -6.51 19.15 -6.20
CA GLU A 32 -5.31 19.94 -6.50
C GLU A 32 -4.65 20.51 -5.24
N ALA A 33 -5.44 20.85 -4.23
CA ALA A 33 -4.95 21.34 -2.95
C ALA A 33 -4.43 20.22 -2.02
N LEU A 34 -4.70 18.94 -2.34
CA LEU A 34 -4.35 17.83 -1.46
C LEU A 34 -2.86 17.49 -1.55
N GLU A 35 -2.16 17.58 -0.41
CA GLU A 35 -0.77 17.12 -0.33
C GLU A 35 -0.72 15.59 -0.29
N THR A 36 -0.04 14.98 -1.27
CA THR A 36 0.08 13.53 -1.39
C THR A 36 1.38 13.04 -0.76
N LYS A 37 1.26 11.97 0.04
CA LYS A 37 2.42 11.31 0.67
C LYS A 37 2.90 10.16 -0.21
N THR A 38 4.16 9.77 -0.01
CA THR A 38 4.68 8.52 -0.57
C THR A 38 4.25 7.38 0.35
N TYR A 39 3.68 6.35 -0.24
CA TYR A 39 3.31 5.10 0.41
C TYR A 39 4.22 3.99 -0.11
N VAL A 40 4.42 2.95 0.70
CA VAL A 40 5.03 1.71 0.24
C VAL A 40 4.05 0.57 0.47
N ALA A 41 4.00 -0.36 -0.47
CA ALA A 41 3.18 -1.56 -0.38
C ALA A 41 3.89 -2.75 -1.01
N CYS A 42 3.48 -3.95 -0.62
CA CYS A 42 3.84 -5.19 -1.28
C CYS A 42 2.69 -5.62 -2.20
N VAL A 43 2.97 -5.87 -3.47
CA VAL A 43 1.96 -6.32 -4.43
C VAL A 43 1.59 -7.78 -4.15
N THR A 44 0.31 -8.03 -3.91
CA THR A 44 -0.20 -9.37 -3.58
C THR A 44 -0.98 -10.01 -4.72
N TYR A 45 -1.62 -9.23 -5.59
CA TYR A 45 -2.30 -9.78 -6.77
C TYR A 45 -2.32 -8.78 -7.93
N LEU A 46 -2.13 -9.29 -9.14
CA LEU A 46 -2.56 -8.61 -10.36
C LEU A 46 -4.04 -8.95 -10.59
N LEU A 47 -4.90 -7.93 -10.59
CA LEU A 47 -6.35 -8.10 -10.73
C LEU A 47 -6.84 -7.92 -12.17
N CYS A 48 -5.98 -7.47 -13.09
CA CYS A 48 -6.22 -7.53 -14.51
C CYS A 48 -4.93 -7.81 -15.29
N LEU A 49 -5.08 -8.32 -16.52
CA LEU A 49 -3.96 -8.58 -17.41
C LEU A 49 -3.53 -7.28 -18.11
N PRO A 50 -2.22 -7.02 -18.24
CA PRO A 50 -1.70 -5.90 -19.02
C PRO A 50 -1.90 -6.20 -20.52
N VAL A 51 -3.04 -5.79 -21.07
CA VAL A 51 -3.33 -5.93 -22.50
C VAL A 51 -3.00 -4.63 -23.26
N PRO A 52 -2.61 -4.71 -24.55
CA PRO A 52 -2.34 -3.51 -25.35
C PRO A 52 -3.50 -2.53 -25.33
N GLY A 53 -3.20 -1.24 -25.12
CA GLY A 53 -4.19 -0.16 -25.08
C GLY A 53 -4.82 0.11 -23.70
N VAL A 54 -4.54 -0.71 -22.68
CA VAL A 54 -4.95 -0.43 -21.30
C VAL A 54 -3.89 0.43 -20.61
N GLU A 55 -4.27 1.65 -20.25
CA GLU A 55 -3.38 2.61 -19.58
C GLU A 55 -3.15 2.27 -18.11
N TYR A 56 -4.17 1.73 -17.43
CA TYR A 56 -4.13 1.43 -16.00
C TYR A 56 -4.37 -0.05 -15.73
N ILE A 57 -3.50 -0.66 -14.94
CA ILE A 57 -3.72 -2.01 -14.42
C ILE A 57 -4.21 -1.97 -12.99
N GLN A 58 -5.11 -2.88 -12.64
CA GLN A 58 -5.62 -3.01 -11.29
C GLN A 58 -4.79 -4.03 -10.53
N VAL A 59 -4.37 -3.67 -9.33
CA VAL A 59 -3.57 -4.51 -8.45
C VAL A 59 -4.15 -4.51 -7.04
N ALA A 60 -3.98 -5.61 -6.33
CA ALA A 60 -4.13 -5.67 -4.88
C ALA A 60 -2.74 -5.64 -4.24
N MET A 61 -2.62 -4.92 -3.14
CA MET A 61 -1.37 -4.76 -2.42
C MET A 61 -1.64 -4.62 -0.92
N THR A 62 -0.67 -4.97 -0.09
CA THR A 62 -0.71 -4.71 1.36
C THR A 62 0.16 -3.51 1.67
N LEU A 63 -0.44 -2.48 2.27
CA LEU A 63 0.28 -1.27 2.68
C LEU A 63 1.22 -1.60 3.84
N LEU A 64 2.38 -0.95 3.87
CA LEU A 64 3.22 -0.94 5.06
C LEU A 64 2.83 0.20 5.99
N SER A 65 2.86 -0.08 7.29
CA SER A 65 2.89 0.93 8.34
C SER A 65 4.32 1.14 8.81
N GLN A 66 4.64 2.38 9.16
CA GLN A 66 5.79 2.68 9.98
C GLN A 66 5.36 2.58 11.45
N GLY A 67 5.99 1.69 12.21
CA GLY A 67 5.56 1.26 13.53
C GLY A 67 4.35 0.30 13.49
N LEU A 68 3.95 -0.17 14.68
CA LEU A 68 2.74 -0.95 14.85
C LEU A 68 1.51 -0.05 14.71
N SER A 69 0.58 -0.46 13.84
CA SER A 69 -0.73 0.18 13.74
C SER A 69 -1.49 0.04 15.06
N PRO A 70 -2.35 1.00 15.47
CA PRO A 70 -3.19 0.88 16.67
C PRO A 70 -4.19 -0.29 16.64
N GLY A 71 -4.29 -1.01 15.52
CA GLY A 71 -5.23 -2.11 15.34
C GLY A 71 -6.66 -1.62 15.14
N GLN A 72 -7.60 -2.56 15.11
CA GLN A 72 -9.05 -2.35 15.05
C GLN A 72 -9.72 -3.35 16.01
N PRO A 73 -9.81 -3.02 17.32
CA PRO A 73 -10.32 -3.95 18.33
C PRO A 73 -11.77 -4.40 18.08
N ASP A 74 -12.58 -3.54 17.48
CA ASP A 74 -13.95 -3.83 17.02
C ASP A 74 -14.02 -4.95 15.99
N ARG A 75 -12.92 -5.18 15.27
CA ARG A 75 -12.75 -6.27 14.29
C ARG A 75 -11.84 -7.37 14.79
N PHE A 76 -11.52 -7.39 16.09
CA PHE A 76 -10.59 -8.31 16.71
C PHE A 76 -9.17 -8.24 16.12
N ILE A 77 -8.75 -7.07 15.61
CA ILE A 77 -7.40 -6.84 15.10
C ILE A 77 -6.61 -6.07 16.16
N LEU A 78 -5.63 -6.74 16.76
CA LEU A 78 -4.75 -6.12 17.76
C LEU A 78 -3.49 -5.53 17.08
N PRO A 79 -2.81 -4.54 17.70
CA PRO A 79 -1.58 -3.94 17.15
C PRO A 79 -0.48 -4.95 16.80
N ASP A 80 -0.36 -6.01 17.59
CA ASP A 80 0.63 -7.08 17.43
C ASP A 80 0.27 -8.08 16.32
N MET A 81 -0.94 -8.00 15.75
CA MET A 81 -1.34 -8.70 14.54
C MET A 81 -0.74 -8.01 13.31
N ALA A 82 0.58 -7.92 13.27
CA ALA A 82 1.36 -7.41 12.16
C ALA A 82 2.55 -8.34 11.88
N VAL A 83 3.18 -8.22 10.72
CA VAL A 83 4.42 -8.92 10.38
C VAL A 83 5.52 -7.88 10.19
N ALA A 84 6.64 -8.04 10.87
CA ALA A 84 7.77 -7.13 10.75
C ALA A 84 8.46 -7.29 9.39
N VAL A 85 9.09 -6.24 8.90
CA VAL A 85 9.96 -6.28 7.71
C VAL A 85 11.37 -5.91 8.14
N LEU A 86 12.36 -6.66 7.66
CA LEU A 86 13.75 -6.41 7.98
C LEU A 86 14.14 -4.96 7.64
N PRO A 87 14.96 -4.31 8.50
CA PRO A 87 15.75 -4.90 9.60
C PRO A 87 14.99 -5.12 10.92
N ASN A 88 13.68 -4.84 10.98
CA ASN A 88 12.94 -4.97 12.21
C ASN A 88 12.69 -6.44 12.59
N THR A 89 13.02 -6.82 13.81
CA THR A 89 12.84 -8.18 14.34
C THR A 89 11.91 -8.21 15.56
N SER A 90 11.50 -7.05 16.09
CA SER A 90 10.62 -7.00 17.25
C SER A 90 9.17 -7.20 16.82
N ASN A 91 8.68 -8.44 16.96
CA ASN A 91 7.27 -8.75 16.85
C ASN A 91 6.79 -9.39 18.17
N PRO A 92 5.76 -8.85 18.85
CA PRO A 92 5.28 -9.40 20.11
C PRO A 92 4.82 -10.86 20.01
N LEU A 93 4.36 -11.29 18.83
CA LEU A 93 3.90 -12.65 18.53
C LEU A 93 4.98 -13.53 17.88
N SER A 94 6.25 -13.11 17.89
CA SER A 94 7.39 -13.88 17.37
C SER A 94 7.26 -14.33 15.91
N ARG A 95 6.51 -13.60 15.08
CA ARG A 95 6.42 -13.86 13.63
C ARG A 95 7.76 -13.52 12.96
N ALA A 96 8.24 -14.41 12.09
CA ALA A 96 9.46 -14.18 11.33
C ALA A 96 9.32 -12.92 10.45
N PRO A 97 10.31 -12.02 10.44
CA PRO A 97 10.25 -10.82 9.62
C PRO A 97 10.40 -11.17 8.13
N LEU A 98 9.75 -10.39 7.27
CA LEU A 98 9.94 -10.49 5.83
C LEU A 98 11.27 -9.87 5.43
N ASN A 99 11.97 -10.52 4.51
CA ASN A 99 13.24 -10.05 3.96
C ASN A 99 13.05 -9.54 2.53
N PRO A 100 12.91 -8.22 2.30
CA PRO A 100 12.86 -7.67 0.96
C PRO A 100 14.24 -7.77 0.30
N THR A 101 14.29 -8.05 -1.00
CA THR A 101 15.55 -8.13 -1.77
C THR A 101 16.33 -6.81 -1.73
N GLU A 102 15.59 -5.70 -1.79
CA GLU A 102 16.12 -4.35 -1.67
C GLU A 102 15.70 -3.73 -0.32
N PRO A 103 16.55 -2.92 0.32
CA PRO A 103 16.17 -2.22 1.54
C PRO A 103 14.96 -1.30 1.32
N LEU A 104 14.02 -1.31 2.27
CA LEU A 104 12.90 -0.38 2.25
C LEU A 104 13.36 1.05 2.53
N PRO A 105 12.65 2.07 1.99
CA PRO A 105 13.02 3.47 2.17
C PRO A 105 12.89 3.97 3.62
N TRP A 106 12.15 3.27 4.48
CA TRP A 106 11.96 3.62 5.88
C TRP A 106 12.29 2.45 6.81
N PRO A 107 12.86 2.72 7.99
CA PRO A 107 13.01 1.72 9.03
C PRO A 107 11.66 1.46 9.75
N ASP A 108 11.65 0.46 10.63
CA ASP A 108 10.52 0.14 11.50
C ASP A 108 9.21 -0.13 10.75
N CYS A 109 9.30 -0.91 9.67
CA CYS A 109 8.16 -1.20 8.81
C CYS A 109 7.47 -2.52 9.16
N PHE A 110 6.15 -2.52 9.08
CA PHE A 110 5.31 -3.69 9.33
C PHE A 110 4.22 -3.82 8.27
N HIS A 111 3.73 -5.05 8.06
CA HIS A 111 2.46 -5.33 7.39
C HIS A 111 1.37 -5.52 8.44
N PRO A 112 0.46 -4.56 8.64
CA PRO A 112 -0.69 -4.75 9.52
C PRO A 112 -1.66 -5.78 8.93
N THR A 113 -2.34 -6.52 9.81
CA THR A 113 -3.43 -7.41 9.40
C THR A 113 -4.53 -6.63 8.69
N GLN A 114 -5.02 -7.17 7.57
CA GLN A 114 -6.09 -6.60 6.74
C GLN A 114 -5.82 -5.19 6.16
N ALA A 115 -4.57 -4.75 6.06
CA ALA A 115 -4.18 -3.53 5.35
C ALA A 115 -4.14 -3.69 3.81
N THR A 116 -5.06 -4.47 3.26
CA THR A 116 -5.14 -4.73 1.81
C THR A 116 -5.85 -3.57 1.11
N THR A 117 -5.21 -3.04 0.07
CA THR A 117 -5.76 -1.99 -0.78
C THR A 117 -5.81 -2.45 -2.23
N ARG A 118 -6.76 -1.91 -2.99
CA ARG A 118 -6.84 -2.09 -4.45
C ARG A 118 -6.59 -0.75 -5.12
N CYS A 119 -5.63 -0.71 -6.04
CA CYS A 119 -5.29 0.49 -6.79
C CYS A 119 -5.24 0.22 -8.28
N ARG A 120 -5.45 1.29 -9.05
CA ARG A 120 -5.09 1.36 -10.46
C ARG A 120 -3.73 2.04 -10.56
N ILE A 121 -2.77 1.40 -11.22
CA ILE A 121 -1.41 1.90 -11.41
C ILE A 121 -1.10 2.02 -12.90
N ARG A 122 -0.22 2.97 -13.24
CA ARG A 122 0.31 3.20 -14.59
C ARG A 122 1.81 3.45 -14.52
#